data_AF-A0A7Y3GIL0-F1
#
_entry.id   AF-A0A7Y3GIL0-F1
#
_cell.length_a   1.000
_cell.length_b   1.000
_cell.length_c   1.000
_cell.angle_alpha   90.00
_cell.angle_beta   90.00
_cell.angle_gamma   90.00
#
_symmetry.space_group_name_H-M   'P 1'
#
loop_
_entity.id
_entity.type
_entity.pdbx_description
1 polymer ?
#
loop_
_entity_poly.entity_id
_entity_poly.type
_entity_poly.pdbx_seq_one_letter_code
_entity_poly.pdbx_strand_id
1 'polypeptide(L)'
;MKEFDETELTGYNGENGKPIYVAHDGKVYDVSQSKLWRNGIHMKRHNAGADLTTDIQAAPHEKDVLERYPQVGILKKTPVETQQIPPALDWLIRRYPFLRRHPHPMTVHFPIVFALSTTVFNFLYLITDIKSLELTALHCLAGGILFTTVAIATGIYTWWLNYMAKPLRAVKIKMPLTLILLMTEVIIFIWRLMKPDILGSIHIGSLIYIFLVLSLAPMVTVIGWFGASMTFPVEKE
;
A
#
# COMPACT_ATOMS: atom_id res chain seq x y z
N MET A 1 28.91 -2.43 26.75
CA MET A 1 28.10 -2.75 25.57
C MET A 1 28.13 -1.53 24.66
N LYS A 2 28.29 -1.70 23.34
CA LYS A 2 28.35 -0.56 22.41
C LYS A 2 26.97 0.08 22.28
N GLU A 3 26.92 1.40 22.22
CA GLU A 3 25.69 2.16 21.93
C GLU A 3 25.71 2.54 20.45
N PHE A 4 24.59 2.35 19.76
CA PHE A 4 24.40 2.68 18.36
C PHE A 4 23.29 3.72 18.25
N ASP A 5 23.42 4.70 17.36
CA ASP A 5 22.26 5.48 16.89
C ASP A 5 21.69 4.87 15.60
N GLU A 6 20.51 5.32 15.16
CA GLU A 6 19.87 4.79 13.94
C GLU A 6 20.75 5.00 12.71
N THR A 7 21.42 6.15 12.59
CA THR A 7 22.29 6.45 11.46
C THR A 7 23.51 5.54 11.41
N GLU A 8 24.14 5.28 12.55
CA GLU A 8 25.25 4.36 12.67
C GLU A 8 24.78 2.94 12.36
N LEU A 9 23.60 2.53 12.87
CA LEU A 9 23.05 1.21 12.63
C LEU A 9 22.82 0.94 11.14
N THR A 10 22.37 1.93 10.34
CA THR A 10 22.20 1.74 8.88
C THR A 10 23.47 1.30 8.16
N GLY A 11 24.65 1.62 8.72
CA GLY A 11 25.93 1.18 8.19
C GLY A 11 26.24 -0.31 8.38
N TYR A 12 25.46 -1.06 9.16
CA TYR A 12 25.67 -2.49 9.44
C TYR A 12 24.62 -3.34 8.70
N ASN A 13 24.55 -3.12 7.39
CA ASN A 13 23.59 -3.73 6.48
C ASN A 13 24.17 -4.91 5.68
N GLY A 14 25.37 -5.42 6.02
CA GLY A 14 25.99 -6.51 5.25
C GLY A 14 26.69 -6.09 3.95
N GLU A 15 26.58 -4.84 3.51
CA GLU A 15 27.25 -4.36 2.29
C GLU A 15 28.74 -4.09 2.55
N ASN A 16 29.55 -4.18 1.49
CA ASN A 16 30.99 -3.88 1.54
C ASN A 16 31.75 -4.69 2.62
N GLY A 17 31.29 -5.91 2.92
CA GLY A 17 31.89 -6.78 3.92
C GLY A 17 31.63 -6.36 5.37
N LYS A 18 30.72 -5.40 5.61
CA LYS A 18 30.35 -5.01 6.97
C LYS A 18 29.47 -6.07 7.65
N PRO A 19 29.43 -6.10 8.99
CA PRO A 19 28.51 -6.97 9.73
C PRO A 19 27.05 -6.66 9.43
N ILE A 20 26.18 -7.63 9.70
CA ILE A 20 24.72 -7.56 9.52
C ILE A 20 24.07 -7.45 10.88
N TYR A 21 23.64 -6.26 11.26
CA TYR A 21 23.01 -6.00 12.55
C TYR A 21 21.52 -5.70 12.42
N VAL A 22 20.75 -6.11 13.41
CA VAL A 22 19.33 -5.75 13.55
C VAL A 22 19.06 -5.31 14.97
N ALA A 23 18.23 -4.29 15.14
CA ALA A 23 17.75 -3.89 16.46
C ALA A 23 16.36 -4.47 16.74
N HIS A 24 16.13 -4.89 17.99
CA HIS A 24 14.82 -5.28 18.50
C HIS A 24 14.74 -4.96 19.99
N ASP A 25 13.70 -4.21 20.37
CA ASP A 25 13.40 -3.76 21.73
C ASP A 25 14.62 -3.07 22.38
N GLY A 26 15.26 -2.19 21.60
CA GLY A 26 16.45 -1.43 22.02
C GLY A 26 17.75 -2.23 22.10
N LYS A 27 17.75 -3.54 21.78
CA LYS A 27 18.95 -4.38 21.73
C LYS A 27 19.42 -4.56 20.29
N VAL A 28 20.74 -4.53 20.05
CA VAL A 28 21.34 -4.75 18.72
C VAL A 28 21.97 -6.13 18.67
N TYR A 29 21.55 -6.95 17.71
CA TYR A 29 21.99 -8.33 17.51
C TYR A 29 22.81 -8.47 16.22
N ASP A 30 23.89 -9.26 16.28
CA ASP A 30 24.69 -9.63 15.13
C ASP A 30 24.17 -10.91 14.47
N VAL A 31 23.45 -10.74 13.37
CA VAL A 31 22.85 -11.85 12.60
C VAL A 31 23.70 -12.26 11.39
N SER A 32 24.97 -11.84 11.33
CA SER A 32 25.88 -12.12 10.19
C SER A 32 26.06 -13.61 9.91
N GLN A 33 25.98 -14.45 10.94
CA GLN A 33 26.10 -15.92 10.81
C GLN A 33 24.80 -16.59 10.33
N SER A 34 23.71 -15.84 10.18
CA SER A 34 22.45 -16.40 9.71
C SER A 34 22.43 -16.56 8.20
N LYS A 35 22.18 -17.78 7.72
CA LYS A 35 21.93 -18.04 6.30
C LYS A 35 20.71 -17.30 5.77
N LEU A 36 19.76 -16.96 6.66
CA LEU A 36 18.53 -16.26 6.30
C LEU A 36 18.69 -14.74 6.22
N TRP A 37 19.84 -14.20 6.60
CA TRP A 37 20.18 -12.77 6.55
C TRP A 37 21.32 -12.47 5.57
N ARG A 38 21.60 -13.38 4.64
CA ARG A 38 22.67 -13.21 3.63
C ARG A 38 22.48 -11.89 2.89
N ASN A 39 23.59 -11.18 2.66
CA ASN A 39 23.62 -9.86 2.03
C ASN A 39 22.79 -8.80 2.78
N GLY A 40 22.50 -9.01 4.07
CA GLY A 40 21.74 -8.07 4.88
C GLY A 40 20.24 -8.04 4.63
N ILE A 41 19.70 -9.03 3.92
CA ILE A 41 18.28 -9.10 3.60
C ILE A 41 17.68 -10.39 4.18
N HIS A 42 16.54 -10.24 4.85
CA HIS A 42 15.74 -11.34 5.34
C HIS A 42 14.43 -11.46 4.57
N MET A 43 14.20 -12.64 3.99
CA MET A 43 12.98 -12.99 3.24
C MET A 43 12.62 -11.99 2.13
N LYS A 44 13.63 -11.34 1.52
CA LYS A 44 13.46 -10.28 0.50
C LYS A 44 12.56 -9.12 0.95
N ARG A 45 12.42 -8.92 2.26
CA ARG A 45 11.44 -7.98 2.84
C ARG A 45 12.05 -7.08 3.90
N HIS A 46 12.89 -7.63 4.79
CA HIS A 46 13.45 -6.89 5.91
C HIS A 46 14.93 -6.66 5.68
N ASN A 47 15.36 -5.40 5.76
CA ASN A 47 16.76 -5.02 5.63
C ASN A 47 17.41 -4.96 7.01
N ALA A 48 18.67 -5.38 7.07
CA ALA A 48 19.53 -5.15 8.21
C ALA A 48 19.92 -3.66 8.30
N GLY A 49 20.57 -3.31 9.41
CA GLY A 49 20.88 -1.93 9.76
C GLY A 49 19.67 -1.11 10.20
N ALA A 50 18.60 -1.78 10.65
CA ALA A 50 17.36 -1.14 11.08
C ALA A 50 16.83 -1.70 12.40
N ASP A 51 15.97 -0.93 13.06
CA ASP A 51 15.13 -1.41 14.16
C ASP A 51 13.90 -2.15 13.61
N LEU A 52 13.85 -3.45 13.89
CA LEU A 52 12.81 -4.39 13.45
C LEU A 52 11.89 -4.82 14.60
N THR A 53 11.89 -4.08 15.71
CA THR A 53 11.01 -4.32 16.88
C THR A 53 9.54 -4.49 16.45
N THR A 54 9.12 -3.74 15.44
CA THR A 54 7.73 -3.76 14.97
C THR A 54 7.48 -4.82 13.91
N ASP A 55 8.47 -5.03 13.03
CA ASP A 55 8.38 -5.99 11.92
C ASP A 55 8.25 -7.43 12.41
N ILE A 56 8.89 -7.76 13.54
CA ILE A 56 8.84 -9.11 14.10
C ILE A 56 7.42 -9.56 14.48
N GLN A 57 6.52 -8.62 14.76
CA GLN A 57 5.11 -8.93 15.10
C GLN A 57 4.35 -9.55 13.93
N ALA A 58 4.84 -9.38 12.69
CA ALA A 58 4.27 -9.96 11.48
C ALA A 58 5.05 -11.19 10.99
N ALA A 59 6.07 -11.63 11.73
CA ALA A 59 6.88 -12.79 11.37
C ALA A 59 6.18 -14.11 11.76
N PRO A 60 6.43 -15.22 11.06
CA PRO A 60 5.92 -16.54 11.43
C PRO A 60 6.66 -17.16 12.63
N HIS A 61 7.40 -16.34 13.39
CA HIS A 61 8.22 -16.75 14.52
C HIS A 61 8.28 -15.62 15.56
N GLU A 62 8.57 -15.99 16.80
CA GLU A 62 8.72 -15.04 17.89
C GLU A 62 10.15 -14.48 18.00
N LYS A 63 10.34 -13.48 18.86
CA LYS A 63 11.61 -12.79 19.10
C LYS A 63 12.75 -13.68 19.60
N ASP A 64 12.44 -14.84 20.18
CA ASP A 64 13.41 -15.79 20.74
C ASP A 64 14.43 -16.28 19.70
N VAL A 65 14.10 -16.21 18.40
CA VAL A 65 15.05 -16.53 17.32
C VAL A 65 16.24 -15.55 17.28
N LEU A 66 16.05 -14.30 17.71
CA LEU A 66 17.12 -13.29 17.78
C LEU A 66 18.06 -13.55 18.95
N GLU A 67 17.57 -14.14 20.04
CA GLU A 67 18.37 -14.45 21.22
C GLU A 67 19.44 -15.53 20.97
N ARG A 68 19.34 -16.24 19.83
CA ARG A 68 20.35 -17.18 19.34
C ARG A 68 21.62 -16.48 18.81
N TYR A 69 21.54 -15.17 18.58
CA TYR A 69 22.61 -14.37 18.02
C TYR A 69 23.26 -13.49 19.09
N PRO A 70 24.56 -13.17 18.96
CA PRO A 70 25.25 -12.30 19.91
C PRO A 70 24.61 -10.92 19.97
N GLN A 71 24.27 -10.46 21.17
CA GLN A 71 23.93 -9.06 21.39
C GLN A 71 25.23 -8.23 21.40
N VAL A 72 25.38 -7.35 20.42
CA VAL A 72 26.59 -6.51 20.23
C VAL A 72 26.43 -5.09 20.78
N GLY A 73 25.21 -4.69 21.12
CA GLY A 73 24.95 -3.36 21.64
C GLY A 73 23.53 -3.07 22.09
N ILE A 74 23.27 -1.78 22.28
CA ILE A 74 21.95 -1.18 22.46
C ILE A 74 21.74 -0.08 21.43
N LEU A 75 20.50 0.07 20.98
CA LEU A 75 20.07 1.19 20.16
C LEU A 75 19.68 2.35 21.07
N LYS A 76 20.31 3.50 20.89
CA LYS A 76 20.00 4.73 21.60
C LYS A 76 18.54 5.10 21.31
N LYS A 77 17.73 5.23 22.35
CA LYS A 77 16.37 5.76 22.22
C LYS A 77 16.46 7.23 21.84
N THR A 78 16.44 7.52 20.54
CA THR A 78 16.07 8.86 20.08
C THR A 78 14.62 9.07 20.52
N PRO A 79 14.26 10.23 21.12
CA PRO A 79 12.86 10.55 21.32
C PRO A 79 12.21 10.51 19.94
N VAL A 80 11.42 9.47 19.68
CA VAL A 80 10.58 9.44 18.48
C VAL A 80 9.74 10.69 18.57
N GLU A 81 9.93 11.62 17.63
CA GLU A 81 8.99 12.73 17.43
C GLU A 81 7.64 12.07 17.19
N THR A 82 6.89 11.89 18.27
CA THR A 82 5.55 11.35 18.22
C THR A 82 4.74 12.48 17.65
N GLN A 83 4.57 12.44 16.34
CA GLN A 83 3.80 13.41 15.59
C GLN A 83 2.50 13.65 16.38
N GLN A 84 2.32 14.88 16.87
CA GLN A 84 1.21 15.19 17.76
C GLN A 84 -0.07 14.91 17.00
N ILE A 85 -0.75 13.83 17.38
CA ILE A 85 -2.03 13.46 16.79
C ILE A 85 -2.96 14.67 16.99
N PRO A 86 -3.65 15.13 15.93
CA PRO A 86 -4.61 16.22 16.04
C PRO A 86 -5.55 15.91 17.21
N PRO A 87 -5.82 16.87 18.11
CA PRO A 87 -6.64 16.60 19.29
C PRO A 87 -8.00 15.97 18.96
N ALA A 88 -8.58 16.33 17.82
CA ALA A 88 -9.83 15.77 17.31
C ALA A 88 -9.78 14.25 17.01
N LEU A 89 -8.60 13.70 16.70
CA LEU A 89 -8.40 12.29 16.34
C LEU A 89 -7.78 11.46 17.47
N ASP A 90 -7.24 12.07 18.52
CA ASP A 90 -6.53 11.37 19.60
C ASP A 90 -7.41 10.30 20.27
N TRP A 91 -8.67 10.62 20.55
CA TRP A 91 -9.61 9.66 21.13
C TRP A 91 -9.82 8.42 20.24
N LEU A 92 -10.04 8.62 18.94
CA LEU A 92 -10.31 7.54 17.99
C LEU A 92 -9.10 6.61 17.86
N ILE A 93 -7.91 7.20 17.76
CA ILE A 93 -6.66 6.46 17.62
C ILE A 93 -6.32 5.69 18.90
N ARG A 94 -6.58 6.25 20.08
CA ARG A 94 -6.42 5.53 21.36
C ARG A 94 -7.38 4.36 21.49
N ARG A 95 -8.62 4.53 21.03
CA ARG A 95 -9.65 3.49 21.03
C ARG A 95 -9.33 2.35 20.05
N TYR A 96 -8.74 2.68 18.89
CA TYR A 96 -8.35 1.72 17.85
C TYR A 96 -6.88 1.92 17.45
N PRO A 97 -5.92 1.34 18.20
CA PRO A 97 -4.48 1.51 17.97
C PRO A 97 -4.01 1.12 16.56
N PHE A 98 -4.74 0.24 15.89
CA PHE A 98 -4.51 -0.16 14.50
C PHE A 98 -4.45 1.03 13.51
N LEU A 99 -5.25 2.09 13.77
CA LEU A 99 -5.28 3.29 12.94
C LEU A 99 -3.97 4.09 13.00
N ARG A 100 -3.07 3.83 13.97
CA ARG A 100 -1.73 4.43 14.01
C ARG A 100 -0.80 3.96 12.90
N ARG A 101 -1.05 2.78 12.32
CA ARG A 101 -0.11 2.13 11.38
C ARG A 101 -0.74 1.78 10.06
N HIS A 102 -1.94 1.20 10.06
CA HIS A 102 -2.52 0.58 8.87
C HIS A 102 -3.98 0.97 8.58
N PRO A 103 -4.34 2.27 8.48
CA PRO A 103 -5.69 2.64 8.04
C PRO A 103 -6.02 2.15 6.61
N HIS A 104 -5.00 2.01 5.77
CA HIS A 104 -5.09 2.00 4.30
C HIS A 104 -4.98 0.62 3.60
N PRO A 105 -4.28 -0.42 4.11
CA PRO A 105 -4.07 -1.64 3.32
C PRO A 105 -5.37 -2.33 2.90
N MET A 106 -6.43 -2.27 3.71
CA MET A 106 -7.71 -2.90 3.37
C MET A 106 -8.53 -2.06 2.38
N THR A 107 -8.64 -0.75 2.61
CA THR A 107 -9.55 0.13 1.86
C THR A 107 -9.18 0.25 0.38
N VAL A 108 -7.90 0.10 0.03
CA VAL A 108 -7.44 0.15 -1.37
C VAL A 108 -7.80 -1.07 -2.21
N HIS A 109 -8.20 -2.19 -1.60
CA HIS A 109 -8.63 -3.37 -2.36
C HIS A 109 -10.02 -3.18 -2.98
N PHE A 110 -10.88 -2.37 -2.36
CA PHE A 110 -12.22 -2.13 -2.85
C PHE A 110 -12.24 -1.41 -4.21
N PRO A 111 -11.54 -0.27 -4.42
CA PRO A 111 -11.44 0.34 -5.75
C PRO A 111 -10.90 -0.63 -6.81
N ILE A 112 -9.88 -1.43 -6.46
CA ILE A 112 -9.29 -2.41 -7.37
C ILE A 112 -10.36 -3.42 -7.82
N VAL A 113 -11.05 -4.07 -6.87
CA VAL A 113 -12.08 -5.05 -7.18
C VAL A 113 -13.24 -4.44 -7.94
N PHE A 114 -13.73 -3.26 -7.55
CA PHE A 114 -14.88 -2.64 -8.18
C PHE A 114 -14.58 -2.15 -9.60
N ALA A 115 -13.42 -1.55 -9.83
CA ALA A 115 -12.97 -1.15 -11.17
C ALA A 115 -12.81 -2.37 -12.09
N LEU A 116 -12.11 -3.42 -11.63
CA LEU A 116 -11.93 -4.65 -12.41
C LEU A 116 -13.27 -5.34 -12.69
N SER A 117 -14.15 -5.43 -11.70
CA SER A 117 -15.48 -6.02 -11.87
C SER A 117 -16.32 -5.22 -12.87
N THR A 118 -16.25 -3.89 -12.82
CA THR A 118 -16.92 -3.02 -13.80
C THR A 118 -16.44 -3.33 -15.21
N THR A 119 -15.13 -3.46 -15.41
CA THR A 119 -14.56 -3.82 -16.72
C THR A 119 -15.00 -5.21 -17.17
N VAL A 120 -14.89 -6.22 -16.30
CA VAL A 120 -15.24 -7.62 -16.62
C VAL A 120 -16.71 -7.77 -16.94
N PHE A 121 -17.61 -7.23 -16.12
CA PHE A 121 -19.05 -7.39 -16.33
C PHE A 121 -19.56 -6.65 -17.58
N ASN A 122 -18.99 -5.47 -17.91
CA ASN A 122 -19.28 -4.83 -19.21
C ASN A 122 -18.80 -5.69 -20.37
N PHE A 123 -17.60 -6.26 -20.30
CA PHE A 123 -17.07 -7.14 -21.35
C PHE A 123 -17.93 -8.41 -21.52
N LEU A 124 -18.34 -9.04 -20.41
CA LEU A 124 -19.23 -10.20 -20.45
C LEU A 124 -20.60 -9.83 -21.02
N TYR A 125 -21.14 -8.65 -20.69
CA TYR A 125 -22.36 -8.15 -21.32
C TYR A 125 -22.20 -8.04 -22.84
N LEU A 126 -21.11 -7.45 -23.34
CA LEU A 126 -20.88 -7.31 -24.79
C LEU A 126 -20.82 -8.64 -25.55
N ILE A 127 -20.41 -9.73 -24.90
CA ILE A 127 -20.32 -11.06 -25.51
C ILE A 127 -21.64 -11.84 -25.38
N THR A 128 -22.35 -11.68 -24.28
CA THR A 128 -23.50 -12.54 -23.92
C THR A 128 -24.86 -11.86 -24.12
N ASP A 129 -24.88 -10.54 -24.25
CA ASP A 129 -26.07 -9.68 -24.26
C ASP A 129 -26.99 -9.84 -23.02
N ILE A 130 -26.46 -10.39 -21.92
CA ILE A 130 -27.20 -10.56 -20.67
C ILE A 130 -27.24 -9.23 -19.90
N LYS A 131 -28.37 -8.53 -19.95
CA LYS A 131 -28.57 -7.20 -19.32
C LYS A 131 -28.24 -7.13 -17.82
N SER A 132 -28.42 -8.23 -17.08
CA SER A 132 -28.09 -8.24 -15.64
C SER A 132 -26.59 -8.08 -15.38
N LEU A 133 -25.72 -8.46 -16.31
CA LEU A 133 -24.27 -8.28 -16.20
C LEU A 133 -23.91 -6.80 -16.33
N GLU A 134 -24.47 -6.09 -17.30
CA GLU A 134 -24.28 -4.65 -17.45
C GLU A 134 -24.77 -3.89 -16.22
N LEU A 135 -25.95 -4.26 -15.71
CA LEU A 135 -26.49 -3.67 -14.48
C LEU A 135 -25.59 -3.95 -13.27
N THR A 136 -25.01 -5.16 -13.18
CA THR A 136 -24.02 -5.48 -12.15
C THR A 136 -22.78 -4.59 -12.28
N ALA A 137 -22.31 -4.34 -13.50
CA ALA A 137 -21.19 -3.44 -13.75
C ALA A 137 -21.47 -2.00 -13.27
N LEU A 138 -22.71 -1.51 -13.46
CA LEU A 138 -23.12 -0.20 -12.96
C LEU A 138 -23.10 -0.12 -11.42
N HIS A 139 -23.56 -1.16 -10.73
CA HIS A 139 -23.47 -1.23 -9.26
C HIS A 139 -22.02 -1.30 -8.78
N CYS A 140 -21.17 -2.08 -9.46
CA CYS A 140 -19.75 -2.13 -9.18
C CYS A 140 -19.11 -0.74 -9.36
N LEU A 141 -19.47 -0.01 -10.41
CA LEU A 141 -18.96 1.33 -10.66
C LEU A 141 -19.34 2.32 -9.56
N ALA A 142 -20.59 2.28 -9.08
CA ALA A 142 -21.02 3.07 -7.91
C ALA A 142 -20.21 2.73 -6.66
N GLY A 143 -19.96 1.44 -6.42
CA GLY A 143 -19.06 0.97 -5.37
C GLY A 143 -17.63 1.50 -5.55
N GLY A 144 -17.12 1.48 -6.78
CA GLY A 144 -15.82 2.04 -7.17
C GLY A 144 -15.70 3.49 -6.75
N ILE A 145 -16.64 4.35 -7.16
CA ILE A 145 -16.65 5.78 -6.80
C ILE A 145 -16.60 5.96 -5.27
N LEU A 146 -17.50 5.30 -4.54
CA LEU A 146 -17.58 5.41 -3.09
C LEU A 146 -16.24 5.03 -2.42
N PHE A 147 -15.71 3.86 -2.78
CA PHE A 147 -14.50 3.36 -2.14
C PHE A 147 -13.23 4.04 -2.65
N THR A 148 -13.20 4.58 -3.86
CA THR A 148 -12.09 5.42 -4.36
C THR A 148 -12.00 6.69 -3.54
N THR A 149 -13.12 7.34 -3.21
CA THR A 149 -13.14 8.49 -2.28
C THR A 149 -12.62 8.12 -0.89
N VAL A 150 -13.06 6.98 -0.34
CA VAL A 150 -12.57 6.48 0.96
C VAL A 150 -11.06 6.17 0.91
N ALA A 151 -10.58 5.54 -0.17
CA ALA A 151 -9.18 5.22 -0.36
C ALA A 151 -8.30 6.47 -0.46
N ILE A 152 -8.76 7.53 -1.13
CA ILE A 152 -8.06 8.81 -1.19
C ILE A 152 -7.94 9.42 0.23
N ALA A 153 -9.05 9.50 0.96
CA ALA A 153 -9.06 10.08 2.31
C ALA A 153 -8.14 9.32 3.27
N THR A 154 -8.27 7.99 3.32
CA THR A 154 -7.42 7.13 4.17
C THR A 154 -5.96 7.11 3.71
N GLY A 155 -5.69 7.26 2.41
CA GLY A 155 -4.35 7.33 1.84
C GLY A 155 -3.62 8.62 2.19
N ILE A 156 -4.29 9.77 2.09
CA ILE A 156 -3.75 11.07 2.53
C ILE A 156 -3.43 11.04 4.02
N TYR A 157 -4.36 10.54 4.83
CA TYR A 157 -4.16 10.41 6.27
C TYR A 157 -2.95 9.53 6.61
N THR A 158 -2.84 8.35 5.98
CA THR A 158 -1.71 7.43 6.17
C THR A 158 -0.38 8.05 5.72
N TRP A 159 -0.38 8.75 4.59
CA TRP A 159 0.83 9.42 4.08
C TRP A 159 1.31 10.54 5.03
N TRP A 160 0.38 11.31 5.60
CA TRP A 160 0.69 12.33 6.59
C TRP A 160 1.23 11.73 7.90
N LEU A 161 0.55 10.71 8.44
CA LEU A 161 0.86 10.11 9.73
C LEU A 161 2.15 9.27 9.73
N ASN A 162 2.35 8.45 8.70
CA ASN A 162 3.45 7.48 8.67
C ASN A 162 4.70 8.01 7.96
N TYR A 163 4.53 8.97 7.05
CA TYR A 163 5.61 9.47 6.20
C TYR A 163 5.82 10.98 6.32
N MET A 164 5.15 11.66 7.26
CA MET A 164 5.28 13.11 7.48
C MET A 164 5.02 13.94 6.21
N ALA A 165 4.15 13.46 5.32
CA ALA A 165 3.92 14.05 4.00
C ALA A 165 5.21 14.23 3.16
N LYS A 166 6.24 13.41 3.41
CA LYS A 166 7.48 13.44 2.61
C LYS A 166 7.21 13.00 1.17
N PRO A 167 7.88 13.61 0.19
CA PRO A 167 7.64 13.32 -1.23
C PRO A 167 8.17 11.93 -1.61
N LEU A 168 7.29 10.94 -1.67
CA LEU A 168 7.61 9.59 -2.12
C LEU A 168 7.29 9.42 -3.62
N ARG A 169 8.16 8.73 -4.38
CA ARG A 169 7.94 8.45 -5.80
C ARG A 169 6.59 7.76 -6.05
N ALA A 170 6.26 6.75 -5.24
CA ALA A 170 5.00 6.04 -5.34
C ALA A 170 3.79 6.97 -5.11
N VAL A 171 3.83 7.85 -4.10
CA VAL A 171 2.75 8.82 -3.83
C VAL A 171 2.60 9.82 -4.97
N LYS A 172 3.71 10.33 -5.52
CA LYS A 172 3.71 11.26 -6.66
C LYS A 172 3.03 10.70 -7.92
N ILE A 173 3.11 9.39 -8.12
CA ILE A 173 2.47 8.71 -9.25
C ILE A 173 1.02 8.34 -8.90
N LYS A 174 0.79 7.76 -7.72
CA LYS A 174 -0.52 7.24 -7.33
C LYS A 174 -1.55 8.33 -7.10
N MET A 175 -1.20 9.42 -6.44
CA MET A 175 -2.17 10.48 -6.12
C MET A 175 -2.85 11.07 -7.36
N PRO A 176 -2.13 11.57 -8.38
CA PRO A 176 -2.79 12.09 -9.58
C PRO A 176 -3.55 10.98 -10.33
N LEU A 177 -2.98 9.77 -10.44
CA LEU A 177 -3.65 8.67 -11.13
C LEU A 177 -4.95 8.21 -10.44
N THR A 178 -5.00 8.27 -9.10
CA THR A 178 -6.23 7.93 -8.34
C THR A 178 -7.30 9.01 -8.52
N LEU A 179 -6.92 10.29 -8.64
CA LEU A 179 -7.86 11.36 -8.96
C LEU A 179 -8.39 11.22 -10.39
N ILE A 180 -7.53 10.86 -11.35
CA ILE A 180 -7.93 10.56 -12.73
C ILE A 180 -8.88 9.37 -12.77
N LEU A 181 -8.60 8.31 -12.01
CA LEU A 181 -9.48 7.16 -11.86
C LEU A 181 -10.86 7.60 -11.36
N LEU A 182 -10.94 8.34 -10.25
CA LEU A 182 -12.20 8.82 -9.68
C LEU A 182 -13.01 9.65 -10.69
N MET A 183 -12.36 10.59 -11.39
CA MET A 183 -13.02 11.40 -12.43
C MET A 183 -13.54 10.52 -13.55
N THR A 184 -12.76 9.54 -14.00
CA THR A 184 -13.15 8.59 -15.05
C THR A 184 -14.35 7.75 -14.60
N GLU A 185 -14.34 7.23 -13.37
CA GLU A 185 -15.45 6.47 -12.81
C GLU A 185 -16.74 7.30 -12.78
N VAL A 186 -16.66 8.55 -12.29
CA VAL A 186 -17.80 9.48 -12.24
C VAL A 186 -18.33 9.81 -13.64
N ILE A 187 -17.45 10.05 -14.62
CA ILE A 187 -17.84 10.32 -16.00
C ILE A 187 -18.59 9.11 -16.59
N ILE A 188 -18.05 7.90 -16.46
CA ILE A 188 -18.70 6.68 -16.94
C ILE A 188 -20.05 6.51 -16.27
N PHE A 189 -20.12 6.71 -14.95
CA PHE A 189 -21.34 6.52 -14.16
C PHE A 189 -22.44 7.48 -14.58
N ILE A 190 -22.14 8.78 -14.64
CA ILE A 190 -23.09 9.80 -15.08
C ILE A 190 -23.53 9.54 -16.52
N TRP A 191 -22.61 9.21 -17.43
CA TRP A 191 -22.94 8.92 -18.82
C TRP A 191 -23.89 7.71 -18.91
N ARG A 192 -23.62 6.65 -18.16
CA ARG A 192 -24.49 5.45 -18.14
C ARG A 192 -25.87 5.71 -17.53
N LEU A 193 -25.99 6.64 -16.57
CA LEU A 193 -27.28 7.08 -16.04
C LEU A 193 -28.07 7.92 -17.06
N MET A 194 -27.39 8.81 -17.79
CA MET A 194 -28.01 9.67 -18.81
C MET A 194 -28.41 8.89 -20.07
N LYS A 195 -27.64 7.86 -20.44
CA LYS A 195 -27.92 7.00 -21.61
C LYS A 195 -27.87 5.53 -21.21
N PRO A 196 -29.01 4.96 -20.75
CA PRO A 196 -29.02 3.59 -20.30
C PRO A 196 -28.69 2.56 -21.38
N ASP A 197 -29.05 2.83 -22.62
CA ASP A 197 -28.81 1.90 -23.73
C ASP A 197 -27.50 2.22 -24.49
N ILE A 198 -26.51 2.86 -23.85
CA ILE A 198 -25.27 3.29 -24.52
C ILE A 198 -24.49 2.13 -25.14
N LEU A 199 -24.60 0.91 -24.60
CA LEU A 199 -23.97 -0.29 -25.14
C LEU A 199 -24.90 -1.11 -26.06
N GLY A 200 -26.15 -0.67 -26.28
CA GLY A 200 -27.13 -1.41 -27.07
C GLY A 200 -26.84 -1.42 -28.58
N SER A 201 -25.95 -0.56 -29.07
CA SER A 201 -25.47 -0.57 -30.46
C SER A 201 -24.06 0.01 -30.57
N ILE A 202 -23.35 -0.38 -31.63
CA ILE A 202 -22.00 0.13 -31.90
C ILE A 202 -22.10 1.49 -32.60
N HIS A 203 -21.59 2.53 -31.94
CA HIS A 203 -21.46 3.88 -32.47
C HIS A 203 -20.28 4.59 -31.76
N ILE A 204 -19.88 5.76 -32.25
CA ILE A 204 -18.69 6.47 -31.73
C ILE A 204 -18.76 6.67 -30.20
N GLY A 205 -19.93 7.09 -29.68
CA GLY A 205 -20.12 7.25 -28.24
C GLY A 205 -19.95 5.96 -27.42
N SER A 206 -20.33 4.80 -27.96
CA SER A 206 -20.23 3.52 -27.25
C SER A 206 -18.81 3.01 -27.29
N LEU A 207 -18.07 3.24 -28.38
CA LEU A 207 -16.64 2.97 -28.45
C LEU A 207 -15.83 3.79 -27.43
N ILE A 208 -16.15 5.09 -27.28
CA ILE A 208 -15.51 5.95 -26.26
C ILE A 208 -15.85 5.44 -24.86
N TYR A 209 -17.11 5.13 -24.59
CA TYR A 209 -17.54 4.59 -23.30
C TYR A 209 -16.81 3.28 -22.97
N ILE A 210 -16.72 2.35 -23.92
CA ILE A 210 -16.00 1.09 -23.77
C ILE A 210 -14.53 1.36 -23.47
N PHE A 211 -13.88 2.27 -24.19
CA PHE A 211 -12.48 2.62 -23.95
C PHE A 211 -12.25 3.17 -22.53
N LEU A 212 -13.14 4.04 -22.05
CA LEU A 212 -13.09 4.55 -20.68
C LEU A 212 -13.25 3.42 -19.65
N VAL A 213 -14.22 2.51 -19.84
CA VAL A 213 -14.42 1.34 -18.97
C VAL A 213 -13.20 0.41 -18.97
N LEU A 214 -12.61 0.16 -20.14
CA LEU A 214 -11.41 -0.66 -20.28
C LEU A 214 -10.19 0.00 -19.63
N SER A 215 -10.12 1.34 -19.61
CA SER A 215 -9.02 2.09 -19.00
C SER A 215 -8.98 1.97 -17.46
N LEU A 216 -10.09 1.60 -16.81
CA LEU A 216 -10.14 1.43 -15.36
C LEU A 216 -9.16 0.35 -14.88
N ALA A 217 -9.10 -0.78 -15.58
CA ALA A 217 -8.25 -1.93 -15.23
C ALA A 217 -6.74 -1.61 -15.19
N PRO A 218 -6.12 -1.01 -16.23
CA PRO A 218 -4.70 -0.62 -16.16
C PRO A 218 -4.46 0.48 -15.13
N MET A 219 -5.39 1.43 -14.93
CA MET A 219 -5.24 2.45 -13.89
C MET A 219 -5.14 1.83 -12.50
N VAL A 220 -6.08 0.96 -12.11
CA VAL A 220 -6.04 0.31 -10.78
C VAL A 220 -4.87 -0.66 -10.64
N THR A 221 -4.44 -1.29 -11.72
CA THR A 221 -3.25 -2.16 -11.72
C THR A 221 -1.99 -1.35 -11.41
N VAL A 222 -1.79 -0.19 -12.07
CA VAL A 222 -0.64 0.68 -11.81
C VAL A 222 -0.70 1.27 -10.39
N ILE A 223 -1.87 1.72 -9.93
CA ILE A 223 -2.07 2.22 -8.56
C ILE A 223 -1.72 1.11 -7.54
N GLY A 224 -2.21 -0.11 -7.78
CA GLY A 224 -1.95 -1.29 -6.96
C GLY A 224 -0.47 -1.66 -6.93
N TRP A 225 0.20 -1.68 -8.09
CA TRP A 225 1.64 -1.95 -8.21
C TRP A 225 2.50 -1.01 -7.37
N PHE A 226 2.29 0.31 -7.50
CA PHE A 226 3.01 1.28 -6.69
C PHE A 226 2.60 1.26 -5.21
N GLY A 227 1.41 0.76 -4.89
CA GLY A 227 1.00 0.48 -3.51
C GLY A 227 1.77 -0.69 -2.91
N ALA A 228 1.83 -1.79 -3.63
CA ALA A 228 2.56 -2.99 -3.24
C ALA A 228 4.05 -2.71 -3.11
N SER A 229 4.66 -1.94 -4.02
CA SER A 229 6.10 -1.63 -3.98
C SER A 229 6.54 -0.84 -2.75
N MET A 230 5.63 -0.11 -2.08
CA MET A 230 5.93 0.55 -0.80
C MET A 230 5.92 -0.42 0.39
N THR A 231 5.24 -1.56 0.23
CA THR A 231 5.06 -2.58 1.28
C THR A 231 6.05 -3.73 1.10
N PHE A 232 6.36 -4.05 -0.15
CA PHE A 232 7.25 -5.12 -0.61
C PHE A 232 8.18 -4.53 -1.67
N PRO A 233 9.25 -3.82 -1.27
CA PRO A 233 10.23 -3.30 -2.21
C PRO A 233 10.90 -4.46 -2.96
N VAL A 234 10.94 -4.37 -4.30
CA VAL A 234 11.65 -5.34 -5.15
C VAL A 234 13.08 -4.84 -5.35
N GLU A 235 14.06 -5.72 -5.26
CA GLU A 235 15.46 -5.43 -5.60
C GLU A 235 15.54 -4.84 -7.02
N LYS A 236 16.36 -3.80 -7.19
CA LYS A 236 16.79 -3.40 -8.53
C LYS A 236 18.01 -4.26 -8.85
N GLU A 237 17.88 -5.13 -9.84
CA GLU A 237 19.03 -5.76 -10.50
C GLU A 237 19.97 -4.72 -11.11
#